data_AF-A0A6C0K2X4-F1
#
_entry.id   AF-A0A6C0K2X4-F1
#
_cell.length_a   1.000
_cell.length_b   1.000
_cell.length_c   1.000
_cell.angle_alpha   90.00
_cell.angle_beta   90.00
_cell.angle_gamma   90.00
#
_symmetry.space_group_name_H-M   'P 1'
#
loop_
_entity.id
_entity.type
_entity.pdbx_description
1 polymer ?
#
loop_
_entity_poly.entity_id
_entity_poly.type
_entity_poly.pdbx_seq_one_letter_code
_entity_poly.pdbx_strand_id
1 'polypeptide(L)' 'MASGVLPIGLKAKYSFYSALVFFLVANPETYKITQMVFGTLFTTSNGGCPTPMGLLLHTIIFFLVLLGLMLFPRDQ' A
#
# COMPACT_ATOMS: atom_id res chain seq x y z
N MET A 1 -29.54 -14.49 -9.81
CA MET A 1 -28.49 -15.00 -8.90
C MET A 1 -27.24 -14.19 -9.18
N ALA A 2 -26.63 -13.39 -8.30
CA ALA A 2 -26.80 -13.16 -6.88
C ALA A 2 -26.73 -11.64 -6.62
N SER A 3 -27.59 -11.14 -5.74
CA SER A 3 -27.65 -9.73 -5.36
C SER A 3 -26.27 -9.22 -4.96
N GLY A 4 -25.83 -8.13 -5.60
CA GLY A 4 -24.50 -7.52 -5.51
C GLY A 4 -24.15 -6.88 -4.17
N VAL A 5 -24.45 -7.57 -3.07
CA VAL A 5 -24.06 -7.20 -1.71
C VAL A 5 -23.03 -8.22 -1.25
N LEU A 6 -21.75 -7.93 -1.50
CA LEU A 6 -20.65 -8.62 -0.85
C LEU A 6 -20.92 -8.71 0.67
N PRO A 7 -20.85 -9.90 1.30
CA PRO A 7 -21.13 -10.03 2.71
C PRO A 7 -20.24 -9.07 3.49
N ILE A 8 -20.78 -8.45 4.54
CA ILE A 8 -20.06 -7.46 5.33
C ILE A 8 -18.69 -7.96 5.79
N GLY A 9 -18.56 -9.26 6.06
CA GLY A 9 -17.28 -9.90 6.40
C GLY A 9 -16.22 -9.84 5.30
N LEU A 10 -16.61 -9.95 4.02
CA LEU A 10 -15.67 -9.80 2.90
C LEU A 10 -15.24 -8.34 2.75
N LYS A 11 -16.19 -7.40 2.90
CA LYS A 11 -15.88 -5.96 2.89
C LYS A 11 -14.91 -5.62 4.03
N ALA A 12 -15.19 -6.07 5.25
CA ALA A 12 -14.34 -5.87 6.42
C ALA A 12 -12.95 -6.48 6.23
N LYS A 13 -12.84 -7.68 5.65
CA LYS A 13 -11.55 -8.32 5.32
C LYS A 13 -10.71 -7.45 4.38
N TYR A 14 -11.29 -6.95 3.29
CA TYR A 14 -10.57 -6.08 2.35
C TYR A 14 -10.22 -4.73 2.95
N SER A 15 -11.12 -4.13 3.71
CA SER A 15 -10.83 -2.89 4.45
C SER A 15 -9.66 -3.09 5.43
N PHE A 16 -9.65 -4.21 6.16
CA PHE A 16 -8.56 -4.54 7.09
C PHE A 16 -7.21 -4.72 6.37
N TYR A 17 -7.19 -5.47 5.25
CA TYR A 17 -5.97 -5.59 4.45
C TYR A 17 -5.49 -4.24 3.89
N SER A 18 -6.40 -3.39 3.38
CA SER A 18 -6.03 -2.07 2.90
C SER A 18 -5.46 -1.18 4.01
N ALA A 19 -6.01 -1.26 5.23
CA ALA A 19 -5.51 -0.50 6.37
C ALA A 19 -4.11 -0.96 6.79
N LEU A 20 -3.86 -2.28 6.83
CA LEU A 20 -2.54 -2.83 7.14
C LEU A 20 -1.49 -2.47 6.09
N VAL A 21 -1.81 -2.62 4.81
CA VAL A 21 -0.88 -2.27 3.73
C VAL A 21 -0.58 -0.77 3.74
N PHE A 22 -1.60 0.08 3.94
CA PHE A 22 -1.40 1.52 4.07
C PHE A 22 -0.51 1.85 5.26
N PHE A 23 -0.78 1.26 6.43
CA PHE A 23 0.00 1.49 7.64
C PHE A 23 1.47 1.11 7.46
N LEU A 24 1.75 -0.03 6.82
CA LEU A 24 3.12 -0.47 6.55
C LEU A 24 3.81 0.43 5.53
N VAL A 25 3.15 0.77 4.42
CA VAL A 25 3.76 1.57 3.35
C VAL A 25 3.95 3.03 3.80
N ALA A 26 2.94 3.64 4.42
CA ALA A 26 2.98 5.03 4.86
C ALA A 26 3.78 5.29 6.16
N ASN A 27 4.43 4.26 6.72
CA ASN A 27 5.29 4.40 7.89
C ASN A 27 6.56 5.21 7.57
N PRO A 28 6.97 6.19 8.39
CA PRO A 28 8.23 6.94 8.22
C PRO A 28 9.48 6.06 8.09
N GLU A 29 9.52 4.89 8.71
CA GLU A 29 10.61 3.92 8.54
C GLU A 29 10.65 3.34 7.12
N THR A 30 9.49 3.06 6.51
CA THR A 30 9.40 2.61 5.11
C THR A 30 9.83 3.70 4.14
N TYR A 31 9.55 4.97 4.46
CA TYR A 31 10.09 6.12 3.72
C TYR A 31 11.62 6.20 3.80
N LYS A 32 12.22 5.89 4.95
CA LYS A 32 13.70 5.79 5.07
C LYS A 32 14.26 4.62 4.26
N ILE A 33 13.61 3.46 4.27
CA ILE A 33 14.05 2.29 3.49
C ILE A 33 14.00 2.59 1.99
N THR A 34 12.88 3.14 1.51
CA THR A 34 12.75 3.54 0.11
C THR A 34 13.74 4.64 -0.27
N GLN A 35 14.06 5.57 0.63
CA GLN A 35 15.15 6.53 0.44
C GLN A 35 16.52 5.86 0.38
N MET A 36 16.79 4.81 1.16
CA MET A 36 18.05 4.07 1.05
C MET A 36 18.16 3.31 -0.28
N VAL A 37 17.05 2.78 -0.81
CA VAL A 37 17.03 1.99 -2.06
C VAL A 37 17.00 2.87 -3.31
N PHE A 38 16.19 3.93 -3.31
CA PHE A 38 15.95 4.80 -4.47
C PHE A 38 16.59 6.19 -4.36
N GLY A 39 17.24 6.51 -3.23
CA GLY A 39 17.83 7.83 -2.96
C GLY A 39 18.99 8.20 -3.89
N THR A 40 19.58 7.23 -4.59
CA THR A 40 20.56 7.47 -5.67
C THR A 40 19.93 8.02 -6.94
N LEU A 41 18.64 7.78 -7.18
CA LEU A 41 17.90 8.31 -8.33
C LEU A 41 17.17 9.61 -7.96
N PHE A 42 16.40 9.61 -6.87
CA PHE A 42 15.61 10.76 -6.44
C PHE A 42 15.42 10.79 -4.91
N THR A 43 15.39 11.99 -4.32
CA THR A 43 15.10 12.17 -2.89
C THR A 43 13.63 11.85 -2.58
N THR A 44 13.40 10.66 -2.04
CA THR A 44 12.12 10.09 -1.62
C THR A 44 11.76 10.49 -0.18
N SER A 45 12.74 10.64 0.71
CA SER A 45 12.53 11.06 2.09
C SER A 45 13.71 11.83 2.67
N ASN A 46 13.44 12.81 3.54
CA ASN A 46 14.45 13.48 4.34
C ASN A 46 14.22 13.17 5.82
N GLY A 47 15.01 12.24 6.39
CA GLY A 47 14.89 11.86 7.81
C GLY A 47 13.58 11.17 8.21
N GLY A 48 12.80 10.66 7.26
CA GLY A 48 11.46 10.09 7.51
C GLY A 48 10.31 11.01 7.08
N CYS A 49 10.59 12.28 6.76
CA CYS A 49 9.61 13.17 6.12
C CYS A 49 9.53 12.84 4.62
N PRO A 50 8.33 12.53 4.07
CA PRO A 50 8.18 12.26 2.65
C PRO A 50 8.32 13.53 1.82
N THR A 51 9.00 13.43 0.67
CA THR A 51 8.90 14.46 -0.37
C THR A 51 7.64 14.24 -1.20
N PRO A 52 7.14 15.22 -1.96
CA PRO A 52 6.00 15.02 -2.85
C PRO A 52 6.22 13.85 -3.84
N MET A 53 7.45 13.71 -4.34
CA MET A 53 7.84 12.61 -5.23
C MET A 53 7.85 11.28 -4.48
N GLY A 54 8.35 11.25 -3.24
CA GLY A 54 8.34 10.06 -2.42
C GLY A 54 6.93 9.61 -2.04
N LEU A 55 6.03 10.54 -1.72
CA LEU A 55 4.63 10.25 -1.46
C LEU A 55 3.95 9.63 -2.69
N LEU A 56 4.23 10.16 -3.89
CA LEU A 56 3.71 9.61 -5.14
C LEU A 56 4.21 8.18 -5.36
N LEU A 57 5.51 7.93 -5.18
CA LEU A 57 6.11 6.60 -5.28
C LEU A 57 5.46 5.61 -4.30
N HIS A 58 5.27 6.01 -3.05
CA HIS A 58 4.61 5.17 -2.03
C HIS A 58 3.14 4.91 -2.35
N THR A 59 2.45 5.86 -2.96
CA THR A 59 1.06 5.69 -3.41
C THR A 59 0.97 4.64 -4.52
N ILE A 60 1.91 4.64 -5.47
CA ILE A 60 1.99 3.62 -6.52
C ILE A 60 2.29 2.25 -5.90
N ILE A 61 3.25 2.16 -4.98
CA ILE A 61 3.58 0.91 -4.28
C ILE A 61 2.37 0.37 -3.53
N PHE A 62 1.68 1.23 -2.75
CA PHE A 62 0.46 0.87 -2.03
C PHE A 62 -0.61 0.31 -2.99
N PHE A 63 -0.84 0.99 -4.12
CA PHE A 63 -1.79 0.55 -5.12
C PHE A 63 -1.43 -0.82 -5.71
N LEU A 64 -0.18 -1.04 -6.11
CA LEU A 64 0.27 -2.31 -6.70
C LEU A 64 0.18 -3.47 -5.71
N VAL A 65 0.59 -3.27 -4.45
CA VAL A 65 0.51 -4.29 -3.40
C VAL A 65 -0.94 -4.64 -3.09
N LEU A 66 -1.81 -3.64 -2.93
CA LEU A 66 -3.22 -3.88 -2.62
C LEU A 66 -3.95 -4.54 -3.80
N LEU A 67 -3.65 -4.12 -5.04
CA LEU A 67 -4.16 -4.75 -6.24
C LEU A 67 -3.73 -6.22 -6.31
N GLY A 68 -2.45 -6.52 -6.07
CA GLY A 68 -1.94 -7.89 -6.02
C GLY A 68 -2.63 -8.73 -4.95
N LEU A 69 -2.87 -8.16 -3.77
CA LEU A 69 -3.57 -8.84 -2.67
C LEU A 69 -5.05 -9.11 -3.02
N MET A 70 -5.70 -8.21 -3.76
CA MET A 70 -7.07 -8.42 -4.26
C MET A 70 -7.14 -9.40 -5.44
N LEU A 71 -6.11 -9.44 -6.28
CA LEU A 71 -6.00 -10.32 -7.44
C LEU A 71 -5.57 -11.74 -7.05
N PHE A 72 -4.94 -11.91 -5.89
CA PHE A 72 -4.51 -13.22 -5.40
C PHE A 72 -5.69 -14.20 -5.42
N PRO A 73 -5.57 -15.33 -6.14
CA PRO A 73 -6.66 -16.28 -6.29
C PRO A 73 -7.08 -16.77 -4.91
N ARG A 74 -8.38 -16.68 -4.65
CA ARG A 74 -8.95 -17.25 -3.44
C ARG A 74 -8.95 -18.75 -3.68
N ASP A 75 -8.24 -19.50 -2.85
CA ASP A 75 -8.41 -20.95 -2.79
C ASP A 75 -9.93 -21.25 -2.75
N GLN A 76 -10.36 -22.03 -3.73
CA GLN A 76 -11.76 -22.36 -4.02
C GLN A 76 -12.41 -23.07 -2.83
#